data_AF-A0A2A3VJG5-F1
#
_entry.id   AF-A0A2A3VJG5-F1
#
_cell.length_a   1.000
_cell.length_b   1.000
_cell.length_c   1.000
_cell.angle_alpha   90.00
_cell.angle_beta   90.00
_cell.angle_gamma   90.00
#
_symmetry.space_group_name_H-M   'P 1'
#
loop_
_entity.id
_entity.type
_entity.pdbx_description
1 polymer ?
#
loop_
_entity_poly.entity_id
_entity_poly.type
_entity_poly.pdbx_seq_one_letter_code
_entity_poly.pdbx_strand_id
1 'polypeptide(L)'
;MSRLRRSLWLLPLLLWLTACAGQHASSAPTPPSAGVPHGAPPALADAGGSPLAPDTRCSRDADCTVKNVGNCCGAYPACVSTGARVDPDAVAADCARRGLASVCGFREVTACRCVANRCEAAPQGALER
;
A
#
# COMPACT_ATOMS: atom_id res chain seq x y z
N MET A 1 -37.73 -33.88 39.52
CA MET A 1 -38.28 -33.47 38.20
C MET A 1 -37.36 -32.43 37.56
N SER A 2 -36.08 -32.82 37.42
CA SER A 2 -34.92 -31.94 37.17
C SER A 2 -34.55 -31.83 35.68
N ARG A 3 -35.48 -32.22 34.80
CA ARG A 3 -35.30 -32.24 33.34
C ARG A 3 -35.94 -31.06 32.61
N LEU A 4 -36.64 -30.16 33.31
CA LEU A 4 -37.27 -28.98 32.71
C LEU A 4 -36.44 -27.68 32.85
N ARG A 5 -35.33 -27.70 33.61
CA ARG A 5 -34.43 -26.54 33.81
C ARG A 5 -33.21 -26.53 32.89
N ARG A 6 -32.91 -27.62 32.19
CA ARG A 6 -31.76 -27.73 31.26
C ARG A 6 -32.08 -27.33 29.82
N SER A 7 -33.37 -27.25 29.47
CA SER A 7 -33.81 -26.83 28.13
C SER A 7 -33.92 -25.32 27.95
N LEU A 8 -33.74 -24.54 29.03
CA LEU A 8 -33.82 -23.08 29.03
C LEU A 8 -32.43 -22.40 28.92
N TRP A 9 -31.43 -23.11 28.37
CA TRP A 9 -30.07 -22.60 28.15
C TRP A 9 -29.56 -22.87 26.72
N LEU A 10 -30.47 -23.24 25.80
CA LEU A 10 -30.17 -23.41 24.37
C LEU A 10 -30.89 -22.38 23.48
N LEU A 11 -31.72 -21.50 24.06
CA LEU A 11 -32.43 -20.46 23.31
C LEU A 11 -31.66 -19.15 22.99
N PRO A 12 -30.49 -18.79 23.56
CA PRO A 12 -29.83 -17.55 23.16
C PRO A 12 -28.97 -17.70 21.89
N LEU A 13 -28.74 -18.93 21.39
CA LEU A 13 -27.84 -19.19 20.27
C LEU A 13 -28.50 -19.07 18.88
N LEU A 14 -29.84 -19.00 18.80
CA LEU A 14 -30.57 -18.87 17.53
C LEU A 14 -30.99 -17.43 17.18
N LEU A 15 -30.62 -16.42 17.98
CA LEU A 15 -30.97 -15.02 17.74
C LEU A 15 -29.81 -14.16 17.16
N TRP A 16 -28.73 -14.77 16.69
CA TRP A 16 -27.54 -14.06 16.15
C TRP A 16 -27.27 -14.36 14.66
N LEU A 17 -28.31 -14.56 13.83
CA LEU A 17 -28.13 -14.79 12.39
C LEU A 17 -28.98 -13.92 11.44
N THR A 18 -29.48 -12.77 11.90
CA THR A 18 -30.25 -11.84 11.04
C THR A 18 -29.77 -10.41 11.16
N ALA A 19 -28.80 -10.01 10.33
CA ALA A 19 -28.70 -8.64 9.78
C ALA A 19 -27.51 -8.54 8.79
N CYS A 20 -27.67 -9.14 7.61
CA CYS A 20 -26.91 -8.75 6.42
C CYS A 20 -27.93 -8.27 5.39
N ALA A 21 -28.25 -6.97 5.38
CA ALA A 21 -28.85 -6.24 4.25
C ALA A 21 -29.10 -4.79 4.69
N GLY A 22 -28.34 -3.83 4.15
CA GLY A 22 -28.61 -2.41 4.41
C GLY A 22 -27.52 -1.45 3.95
N GLN A 23 -26.91 -1.66 2.78
CA GLN A 23 -26.06 -0.65 2.14
C GLN A 23 -26.95 0.53 1.69
N HIS A 24 -26.98 1.59 2.49
CA HIS A 24 -27.57 2.88 2.08
C HIS A 24 -26.65 3.52 1.04
N ALA A 25 -27.05 3.45 -0.23
CA ALA A 25 -26.52 4.29 -1.27
C ALA A 25 -26.99 5.73 -0.99
N SER A 26 -26.09 6.56 -0.46
CA SER A 26 -26.30 7.99 -0.35
C SER A 26 -26.02 8.60 -1.72
N SER A 27 -27.09 8.94 -2.45
CA SER A 27 -27.01 9.66 -3.71
C SER A 27 -26.62 11.12 -3.42
N ALA A 28 -25.34 11.45 -3.53
CA ALA A 28 -24.92 12.84 -3.57
C ALA A 28 -25.32 13.48 -4.92
N PRO A 29 -25.75 14.76 -4.94
CA PRO A 29 -26.08 15.45 -6.17
C PRO A 29 -24.84 15.60 -7.06
N THR A 30 -25.01 15.28 -8.34
CA THR A 30 -24.01 15.35 -9.40
C THR A 30 -23.67 16.82 -9.69
N PRO A 31 -22.42 17.28 -9.50
CA PRO A 31 -22.01 18.58 -10.02
C PRO A 31 -21.95 18.54 -11.56
N PRO A 32 -22.23 19.66 -12.26
CA PRO A 32 -22.15 19.71 -13.71
C PRO A 32 -20.72 19.40 -14.18
N SER A 33 -20.60 18.41 -15.07
CA SER A 33 -19.39 18.10 -15.83
C SER A 33 -19.04 19.31 -16.70
N ALA A 34 -18.17 20.19 -16.20
CA ALA A 34 -17.42 21.09 -17.06
C ALA A 34 -16.45 20.23 -17.88
N GLY A 35 -16.67 20.18 -19.19
CA GLY A 35 -15.87 19.41 -20.13
C GLY A 35 -14.39 19.77 -20.02
N VAL A 36 -13.56 18.77 -19.72
CA VAL A 36 -12.12 18.86 -19.89
C VAL A 36 -11.80 18.67 -21.38
N PRO A 37 -11.01 19.56 -22.01
CA PRO A 37 -10.56 19.34 -23.38
C PRO A 37 -9.74 18.04 -23.44
N HIS A 38 -10.24 17.10 -24.23
CA HIS A 38 -9.58 15.85 -24.58
C HIS A 38 -8.39 16.18 -25.48
N GLY A 39 -7.17 16.23 -24.91
CA GLY A 39 -5.97 16.48 -25.72
C GLY A 39 -4.73 16.99 -24.99
N ALA A 40 -4.77 17.27 -23.69
CA ALA A 40 -3.54 17.53 -22.94
C ALA A 40 -3.02 16.20 -22.35
N PRO A 41 -1.78 15.77 -22.64
CA PRO A 41 -1.16 14.71 -21.84
C PRO A 41 -1.18 15.18 -20.38
N PRO A 42 -1.49 14.31 -19.40
CA PRO A 42 -1.43 14.71 -18.00
C PRO A 42 -0.02 15.26 -17.76
N ALA A 43 0.04 16.55 -17.43
CA ALA A 43 1.26 17.11 -16.87
C ALA A 43 1.67 16.16 -15.74
N LEU A 44 2.91 15.67 -15.78
CA LEU A 44 3.52 14.81 -14.77
C LEU A 44 3.53 15.57 -13.43
N ALA A 45 2.37 15.69 -12.79
CA ALA A 45 2.23 16.27 -11.48
C ALA A 45 2.94 15.31 -10.53
N ASP A 46 4.10 15.74 -10.02
CA ASP A 46 4.84 15.09 -8.94
C ASP A 46 5.02 13.58 -9.11
N ALA A 47 5.45 13.12 -10.29
CA ALA A 47 5.80 11.71 -10.54
C ALA A 47 6.96 11.18 -9.65
N GLY A 48 7.48 12.00 -8.74
CA GLY A 48 8.54 11.64 -7.80
C GLY A 48 8.07 11.24 -6.40
N GLY A 49 6.80 11.48 -6.02
CA GLY A 49 6.34 11.25 -4.65
C GLY A 49 7.06 12.12 -3.60
N SER A 50 6.73 11.90 -2.33
CA SER A 50 7.44 12.53 -1.20
C SER A 50 8.71 11.72 -0.90
N PRO A 51 9.82 12.34 -0.47
CA PRO A 51 11.00 11.61 0.00
C PRO A 51 10.69 10.57 1.09
N LEU A 52 9.65 10.80 1.91
CA LEU A 52 9.17 9.88 2.95
C LEU A 52 8.14 8.86 2.44
N ALA A 53 7.61 9.07 1.24
CA ALA A 53 6.66 8.17 0.56
C ALA A 53 7.00 8.12 -0.94
N PRO A 54 8.04 7.33 -1.32
CA PRO A 54 8.54 7.28 -2.67
C PRO A 54 7.47 6.82 -3.66
N ASP A 55 7.48 7.39 -4.87
CA ASP A 55 6.60 6.91 -5.93
C ASP A 55 6.96 5.49 -6.34
N THR A 56 5.94 4.65 -6.49
CA THR A 56 6.09 3.23 -6.88
C THR A 56 5.28 2.91 -8.14
N ARG A 57 4.79 3.90 -8.87
CA ARG A 57 3.96 3.68 -10.06
C ARG A 57 4.83 3.32 -11.25
N CYS A 58 4.32 2.44 -12.11
CA CYS A 58 5.01 2.02 -13.33
C CYS A 58 4.00 1.60 -14.39
N SER A 59 4.43 1.60 -15.66
CA SER A 59 3.71 0.96 -16.76
C SER A 59 4.43 -0.29 -17.28
N ARG A 60 5.76 -0.34 -17.13
CA ARG A 60 6.63 -1.45 -17.55
C ARG A 60 7.79 -1.61 -16.57
N ASP A 61 8.47 -2.76 -16.61
CA ASP A 61 9.58 -3.09 -15.71
C ASP A 61 10.71 -2.06 -15.74
N ALA A 62 11.01 -1.51 -16.92
CA ALA A 62 12.04 -0.49 -17.11
C ALA A 62 11.71 0.88 -16.49
N ASP A 63 10.48 1.09 -15.99
CA ASP A 63 10.14 2.27 -15.20
C ASP A 63 10.51 2.09 -13.72
N CYS A 64 10.94 0.89 -13.31
CA CYS A 64 11.29 0.56 -11.94
C CYS A 64 12.81 0.46 -11.75
N THR A 65 13.27 0.89 -10.59
CA THR A 65 14.67 0.77 -10.19
C THR A 65 14.79 0.52 -8.68
N VAL A 66 15.91 -0.07 -8.27
CA VAL A 66 16.23 -0.25 -6.85
C VAL A 66 16.83 1.04 -6.33
N LYS A 67 16.22 1.63 -5.30
CA LYS A 67 16.79 2.76 -4.55
C LYS A 67 16.81 2.44 -3.07
N ASN A 68 17.76 3.03 -2.35
CA ASN A 68 17.68 3.06 -0.90
C ASN A 68 16.61 4.07 -0.48
N VAL A 69 15.48 3.59 0.02
CA VAL A 69 14.38 4.44 0.50
C VAL A 69 14.50 4.77 1.98
N GLY A 70 15.39 4.06 2.71
CA GLY A 70 15.53 4.17 4.16
C GLY A 70 14.34 3.60 4.93
N ASN A 71 14.61 3.16 6.16
CA ASN A 71 13.59 2.87 7.17
C ASN A 71 14.18 3.15 8.56
N CYS A 72 13.40 2.94 9.63
CA CYS A 72 13.91 3.14 11.00
C CYS A 72 15.00 2.15 11.43
N CYS A 73 15.33 1.16 10.62
CA CYS A 73 16.44 0.24 10.82
C CYS A 73 17.70 0.58 10.00
N GLY A 74 17.69 1.69 9.25
CA GLY A 74 18.80 2.12 8.40
C GLY A 74 18.51 1.95 6.90
N ALA A 75 19.49 1.44 6.15
CA ALA A 75 19.37 1.27 4.72
C ALA A 75 18.29 0.24 4.36
N TYR A 76 17.47 0.60 3.38
CA TYR A 76 16.38 -0.26 2.91
C TYR A 76 16.27 -0.16 1.39
N PRO A 77 16.93 -1.06 0.64
CA PRO A 77 16.80 -1.11 -0.82
C PRO A 77 15.40 -1.60 -1.20
N ALA A 78 14.70 -0.82 -2.01
CA ALA A 78 13.34 -1.12 -2.47
C ALA A 78 13.13 -0.74 -3.94
N CYS A 79 12.20 -1.42 -4.59
CA CYS A 79 11.75 -1.09 -5.94
C CYS A 79 10.84 0.12 -5.91
N VAL A 80 11.24 1.17 -6.62
CA VAL A 80 10.51 2.42 -6.78
C VAL A 80 10.52 2.83 -8.24
N SER A 81 9.69 3.80 -8.60
CA SER A 81 9.77 4.42 -9.92
C SER A 81 11.16 5.03 -10.12
N THR A 82 11.67 4.97 -11.35
CA THR A 82 12.96 5.59 -11.71
C THR A 82 12.98 7.09 -11.39
N GLY A 83 11.84 7.77 -11.50
CA GLY A 83 11.68 9.18 -11.13
C GLY A 83 11.45 9.46 -9.64
N ALA A 84 11.32 8.41 -8.81
CA ALA A 84 10.99 8.57 -7.38
C ALA A 84 12.07 9.36 -6.64
N ARG A 85 11.64 10.35 -5.85
CA ARG A 85 12.48 11.04 -4.87
C ARG A 85 12.55 10.21 -3.60
N VAL A 86 13.77 10.03 -3.10
CA VAL A 86 14.05 9.27 -1.87
C VAL A 86 15.01 10.10 -1.02
N ASP A 87 14.80 10.11 0.30
CA ASP A 87 15.69 10.77 1.25
C ASP A 87 15.86 9.88 2.50
N PRO A 88 16.76 8.89 2.44
CA PRO A 88 16.97 7.98 3.56
C PRO A 88 17.47 8.70 4.82
N ASP A 89 18.14 9.85 4.68
CA ASP A 89 18.63 10.63 5.81
C ASP A 89 17.49 11.36 6.52
N ALA A 90 16.52 11.90 5.78
CA ALA A 90 15.30 12.45 6.36
C ALA A 90 14.46 11.39 7.09
N VAL A 91 14.38 10.16 6.54
CA VAL A 91 13.76 9.02 7.21
C VAL A 91 14.50 8.68 8.50
N ALA A 92 15.82 8.56 8.45
CA ALA A 92 16.64 8.28 9.62
C ALA A 92 16.48 9.35 10.71
N ALA A 93 16.47 10.63 10.33
CA ALA A 93 16.23 11.74 11.24
C ALA A 93 14.84 11.69 11.89
N ASP A 94 13.79 11.32 11.15
CA ASP A 94 12.46 11.12 11.71
C ASP A 94 12.41 9.99 12.73
N CYS A 95 13.02 8.85 12.40
CA CYS A 95 13.11 7.71 13.29
C CYS A 95 13.88 8.02 14.57
N ALA A 96 14.98 8.80 14.47
CA ALA A 96 15.72 9.26 15.64
C ALA A 96 14.89 10.19 16.53
N ARG A 97 14.18 11.17 15.94
CA ARG A 97 13.28 12.07 16.70
C ARG A 97 12.18 11.32 17.45
N ARG A 98 11.68 10.22 16.87
CA ARG A 98 10.61 9.39 17.43
C ARG A 98 11.11 8.29 18.37
N GLY A 99 12.43 8.14 18.54
CA GLY A 99 13.02 7.06 19.36
C GLY A 99 12.81 5.67 18.77
N LEU A 100 12.62 5.55 17.45
CA LEU A 100 12.37 4.30 16.74
C LEU A 100 13.60 3.77 15.99
N ALA A 101 14.71 4.50 16.00
CA ALA A 101 15.94 4.10 15.34
C ALA A 101 16.46 2.77 15.90
N SER A 102 16.71 1.81 15.02
CA SER A 102 17.23 0.48 15.34
C SER A 102 18.18 0.00 14.24
N VAL A 103 18.62 -1.25 14.31
CA VAL A 103 19.45 -1.89 13.29
C VAL A 103 18.83 -3.23 12.93
N CYS A 104 18.54 -3.42 11.64
CA CYS A 104 17.92 -4.63 11.12
C CYS A 104 18.67 -5.08 9.87
N GLY A 105 18.61 -6.37 9.56
CA GLY A 105 19.04 -6.87 8.26
C GLY A 105 18.02 -6.51 7.17
N PHE A 106 18.48 -6.41 5.94
CA PHE A 106 17.61 -6.33 4.77
C PHE A 106 17.87 -7.51 3.83
N ARG A 107 16.84 -7.88 3.08
CA ARG A 107 16.98 -8.80 1.95
C ARG A 107 17.56 -8.04 0.77
N GLU A 108 18.49 -8.66 0.05
CA GLU A 108 18.97 -8.09 -1.20
C GLU A 108 17.85 -8.06 -2.24
N VAL A 109 17.73 -6.94 -2.96
CA VAL A 109 16.80 -6.77 -4.08
C VAL A 109 17.64 -6.51 -5.31
N THR A 110 17.73 -7.51 -6.19
CA THR A 110 18.60 -7.48 -7.37
C THR A 110 17.88 -7.04 -8.63
N ALA A 111 16.55 -7.14 -8.67
CA ALA A 111 15.73 -6.76 -9.81
C ALA A 111 14.33 -6.30 -9.40
N CYS A 112 13.74 -5.44 -10.23
CA CYS A 112 12.40 -4.91 -10.07
C CYS A 112 11.53 -5.25 -11.28
N ARG A 113 10.23 -5.35 -11.05
CA ARG A 113 9.20 -5.59 -12.05
C ARG A 113 7.98 -4.73 -11.80
N CYS A 114 7.27 -4.39 -12.85
CA CYS A 114 6.01 -3.69 -12.77
C CYS A 114 4.86 -4.70 -12.67
N VAL A 115 4.28 -4.81 -11.47
CA VAL A 115 3.17 -5.72 -11.19
C VAL A 115 1.97 -4.89 -10.78
N ALA A 116 0.86 -5.02 -11.52
CA ALA A 116 -0.37 -4.27 -11.26
C ALA A 116 -0.15 -2.74 -11.16
N ASN A 117 0.65 -2.17 -12.07
CA ASN A 117 1.05 -0.76 -12.10
C ASN A 117 1.86 -0.29 -10.88
N ARG A 118 2.49 -1.23 -10.17
CA ARG A 118 3.35 -0.97 -9.02
C ARG A 118 4.73 -1.64 -9.16
N CYS A 119 5.79 -0.91 -8.85
CA CYS A 119 7.14 -1.44 -8.79
C CYS A 119 7.28 -2.40 -7.60
N GLU A 120 7.58 -3.65 -7.90
CA GLU A 120 7.75 -4.73 -6.93
C GLU A 120 9.09 -5.43 -7.14
N ALA A 121 9.62 -6.04 -6.09
CA ALA A 121 10.79 -6.90 -6.21
C ALA A 121 10.48 -8.11 -7.11
N ALA A 122 11.41 -8.42 -8.01
CA ALA A 122 11.35 -9.67 -8.76
C ALA A 122 11.59 -10.86 -7.81
N PRO A 123 10.91 -12.00 -7.99
CA PRO A 123 11.17 -13.19 -7.22
C PRO A 123 12.56 -13.71 -7.60
N GLN A 124 13.31 -14.11 -6.60
CA GLN A 124 14.66 -14.61 -6.80
C GLN A 124 14.53 -15.98 -7.50
N GLY A 125 15.06 -16.08 -8.72
CA GLY A 125 14.88 -17.24 -9.63
C GLY A 125 14.02 -16.99 -10.89
N ALA A 126 13.42 -15.81 -11.06
CA ALA A 126 12.77 -15.44 -12.34
C ALA A 126 13.75 -14.90 -13.41
N LEU A 127 14.98 -14.56 -13.00
CA LEU A 127 16.10 -14.15 -13.88
C LEU A 127 17.01 -15.34 -14.23
N GLU A 128 16.47 -16.56 -14.28
CA GLU A 128 17.23 -17.78 -14.63
C GLU A 128 16.51 -18.62 -15.70
N ARG A 129 15.54 -18.02 -16.42
CA ARG A 129 14.92 -18.66 -17.59
C ARG A 129 14.98 -17.75 -18.81
#